data_AF-A0AA88IE68-F1
#
_entry.id   AF-A0AA88IE68-F1
#
_cell.length_a   1.000
_cell.length_b   1.000
_cell.length_c   1.000
_cell.angle_alpha   90.00
_cell.angle_beta   90.00
_cell.angle_gamma   90.00
#
_symmetry.space_group_name_H-M   'P 1'
#
loop_
_entity.id
_entity.type
_entity.pdbx_description
1 polymer ?
#
loop_
_entity_poly.entity_id
_entity_poly.type
_entity_poly.pdbx_seq_one_letter_code
_entity_poly.pdbx_strand_id
1 'polypeptide(L)'
;MLLEMHHNVMQLHTKAHPKETGVYRTCILKVGDFYPPPPEEVETLMKEFLIWINSDNAKRLHPIKYAALAHYKLVYIHPFCDGKGRTSRLLMALCLLKNDYPILVFNTNREAYYDALEQCNEDYTLPFIRVIGREMEKLLDIFISAKVENFSRLKYAVILLMWERFWSEV
;
A
#
# COMPACT_ATOMS: atom_id res chain seq x y z
N MET A 1 -4.16 -15.74 5.36
CA MET A 1 -3.70 -14.35 5.59
C MET A 1 -4.43 -13.32 4.72
N LEU A 2 -4.22 -13.20 3.40
CA LEU A 2 -4.79 -12.05 2.65
C LEU A 2 -6.31 -12.13 2.42
N LEU A 3 -6.84 -13.32 2.14
CA LEU A 3 -8.29 -13.56 2.09
C LEU A 3 -8.97 -13.33 3.45
N GLU A 4 -8.34 -13.81 4.52
CA GLU A 4 -8.78 -13.62 5.90
C GLU A 4 -8.75 -12.14 6.31
N MET A 5 -7.69 -11.42 5.93
CA MET A 5 -7.58 -9.99 6.13
C MET A 5 -8.69 -9.24 5.39
N HIS A 6 -8.96 -9.59 4.13
CA HIS A 6 -10.08 -9.03 3.38
C HIS A 6 -11.42 -9.35 4.07
N HIS A 7 -11.62 -10.59 4.51
CA HIS A 7 -12.81 -10.99 5.26
C HIS A 7 -13.00 -10.11 6.49
N ASN A 8 -11.97 -9.97 7.34
CA ASN A 8 -12.01 -9.15 8.56
C ASN A 8 -12.27 -7.67 8.25
N VAL A 9 -11.62 -7.11 7.23
CA VAL A 9 -11.87 -5.72 6.76
C VAL A 9 -13.32 -5.53 6.34
N MET A 10 -13.91 -6.52 5.69
CA MET A 10 -15.28 -6.44 5.20
C MET A 10 -16.31 -6.64 6.33
N GLN A 11 -16.03 -7.46 7.34
CA GLN A 11 -16.91 -7.60 8.52
C GLN A 11 -17.10 -6.29 9.29
N LEU A 12 -16.10 -5.39 9.25
CA LEU A 12 -16.20 -4.07 9.87
C LEU A 12 -17.08 -3.08 9.08
N HIS A 13 -17.54 -3.45 7.88
CA HIS A 13 -18.30 -2.58 7.00
C HIS A 13 -19.76 -3.05 6.91
N THR A 14 -20.71 -2.22 7.35
CA THR A 14 -22.14 -2.55 7.52
C THR A 14 -22.89 -2.94 6.24
N LYS A 15 -22.26 -2.83 5.07
CA LYS A 15 -22.83 -3.16 3.75
C LYS A 15 -22.14 -4.34 3.04
N ALA A 16 -21.24 -5.06 3.71
CA ALA A 16 -20.53 -6.17 3.08
C ALA A 16 -21.48 -7.34 2.79
N HIS A 17 -21.50 -7.83 1.54
CA HIS A 17 -22.20 -9.04 1.18
C HIS A 17 -21.39 -10.27 1.64
N PRO A 18 -21.90 -11.11 2.57
CA PRO A 18 -21.12 -12.19 3.16
C PRO A 18 -20.48 -13.14 2.13
N LYS A 19 -21.19 -13.39 1.02
CA LYS A 19 -20.76 -14.26 -0.08
C LYS A 19 -19.59 -13.72 -0.92
N GLU A 20 -19.27 -12.43 -0.78
CA GLU A 20 -18.20 -11.75 -1.52
C GLU A 20 -17.00 -11.41 -0.62
N THR A 21 -17.05 -11.79 0.67
CA THR A 21 -15.98 -11.54 1.63
C THR A 21 -14.97 -12.67 1.63
N GLY A 22 -13.67 -12.35 1.58
CA GLY A 22 -12.59 -13.33 1.61
C GLY A 22 -12.53 -14.28 0.41
N VAL A 23 -13.15 -13.94 -0.71
CA VAL A 23 -13.13 -14.72 -1.96
C VAL A 23 -12.67 -13.86 -3.12
N TYR A 24 -11.98 -14.44 -4.09
CA TYR A 24 -11.62 -13.72 -5.31
C TYR A 24 -12.84 -13.47 -6.20
N ARG A 25 -12.81 -12.36 -6.93
CA ARG A 25 -13.88 -12.02 -7.89
C ARG A 25 -13.93 -13.03 -9.03
N THR A 26 -15.13 -13.27 -9.52
CA THR A 26 -15.39 -14.09 -10.71
C THR A 26 -15.87 -13.27 -11.89
N CYS A 27 -16.13 -11.97 -11.70
CA CYS A 27 -16.62 -11.06 -12.72
C CYS A 27 -15.52 -10.12 -13.25
N ILE A 28 -15.67 -9.75 -14.52
CA ILE A 28 -14.89 -8.68 -15.13
C ILE A 28 -15.40 -7.36 -14.54
N LEU A 29 -14.47 -6.49 -14.16
CA LEU A 29 -14.76 -5.18 -13.59
C LEU A 29 -14.17 -4.08 -14.47
N LYS A 30 -14.76 -2.89 -14.40
CA LYS A 30 -14.16 -1.65 -14.89
C LYS A 30 -14.08 -0.67 -13.73
N VAL A 31 -12.92 -0.07 -13.50
CA VAL A 31 -12.71 0.90 -12.41
C VAL A 31 -12.20 2.20 -13.00
N GLY A 32 -13.08 3.20 -13.10
CA GLY A 32 -12.79 4.38 -13.91
C GLY A 32 -12.60 3.95 -15.37
N ASP A 33 -11.44 4.27 -15.94
CA ASP A 33 -11.02 3.81 -17.27
C ASP A 33 -10.03 2.64 -17.25
N PHE A 34 -9.70 2.13 -16.06
CA PHE A 34 -8.82 0.98 -15.89
C PHE A 34 -9.60 -0.34 -15.95
N TYR A 35 -9.08 -1.28 -16.73
CA TYR A 35 -9.49 -2.67 -16.74
C TYR A 35 -8.46 -3.52 -15.98
N PRO A 36 -8.81 -4.06 -14.80
CA PRO A 36 -7.95 -4.98 -14.09
C PRO A 36 -7.81 -6.30 -14.88
N PRO A 37 -6.82 -7.15 -14.52
CA PRO A 37 -6.64 -8.46 -15.14
C PRO A 37 -7.93 -9.29 -15.21
N PRO A 38 -8.10 -10.20 -16.17
CA PRO A 38 -9.26 -11.08 -16.21
C PRO A 38 -9.42 -11.93 -14.93
N PRO A 39 -10.66 -12.26 -14.49
CA PRO A 39 -10.89 -13.07 -13.28
C PRO A 39 -10.10 -14.38 -13.23
N GLU A 40 -9.95 -15.04 -14.38
CA GLU A 40 -9.20 -16.29 -14.56
C GLU A 40 -7.70 -16.16 -14.26
N GLU A 41 -7.14 -14.96 -14.36
CA GLU A 41 -5.73 -14.69 -14.05
C GLU A 41 -5.49 -14.30 -12.59
N VAL A 42 -6.55 -13.88 -11.86
CA VAL A 42 -6.44 -13.34 -10.51
C VAL A 42 -5.76 -14.31 -9.55
N GLU A 43 -6.09 -15.61 -9.61
CA GLU A 43 -5.50 -16.59 -8.70
C GLU A 43 -3.97 -16.72 -8.93
N THR A 44 -3.54 -16.77 -10.19
CA THR A 44 -2.13 -16.86 -10.57
C THR A 44 -1.38 -15.60 -10.14
N LEU A 45 -1.91 -14.41 -10.49
CA LEU A 45 -1.30 -13.14 -10.13
C LEU A 45 -1.23 -12.95 -8.61
N MET A 46 -2.22 -13.41 -7.86
CA MET A 46 -2.19 -13.38 -6.40
C MET A 46 -1.14 -14.33 -5.82
N LYS A 47 -0.91 -15.51 -6.42
CA LYS A 47 0.19 -16.40 -6.03
C LYS A 47 1.54 -15.73 -6.25
N GLU A 48 1.75 -15.13 -7.42
CA GLU A 48 2.98 -14.39 -7.74
C GLU A 48 3.20 -13.21 -6.80
N PHE A 49 2.15 -12.45 -6.51
CA PHE A 49 2.19 -11.37 -5.54
C PHE A 49 2.61 -11.84 -4.15
N LEU A 50 2.03 -12.96 -3.68
CA LEU A 50 2.38 -13.54 -2.38
C LEU A 50 3.81 -14.09 -2.33
N ILE A 51 4.34 -14.60 -3.45
CA ILE A 51 5.74 -14.99 -3.57
C ILE A 51 6.62 -13.74 -3.47
N TRP A 52 6.32 -12.72 -4.27
CA TRP A 52 7.09 -11.47 -4.31
C TRP A 52 7.14 -10.78 -2.94
N ILE A 53 5.99 -10.58 -2.28
CA ILE A 53 5.92 -9.83 -1.01
C ILE A 53 6.69 -10.51 0.12
N ASN A 54 6.88 -11.83 0.04
CA ASN A 54 7.66 -12.60 1.02
C ASN A 54 9.13 -12.79 0.61
N SER A 55 9.52 -12.41 -0.61
CA SER A 55 10.88 -12.59 -1.13
C SER A 55 11.91 -11.68 -0.46
N ASP A 56 13.17 -12.13 -0.42
CA ASP A 56 14.27 -11.32 0.09
C ASP A 56 14.52 -10.07 -0.77
N ASN A 57 14.25 -10.15 -2.07
CA ASN A 57 14.34 -9.01 -2.97
C ASN A 57 13.37 -7.89 -2.55
N ALA A 58 12.11 -8.24 -2.29
CA ALA A 58 11.13 -7.25 -1.85
C ALA A 58 11.49 -6.67 -0.47
N LYS A 59 11.96 -7.52 0.45
CA LYS A 59 12.38 -7.11 1.81
C LYS A 59 13.65 -6.23 1.83
N ARG A 60 14.48 -6.27 0.77
CA ARG A 60 15.66 -5.40 0.62
C ARG A 60 15.34 -4.00 0.13
N LEU A 61 14.13 -3.77 -0.40
CA LEU A 61 13.70 -2.45 -0.84
C LEU A 61 13.59 -1.50 0.37
N HIS A 62 13.75 -0.19 0.14
CA HIS A 62 13.43 0.80 1.15
C HIS A 62 12.00 0.59 1.69
N PRO A 63 11.75 0.59 3.01
CA PRO A 63 10.45 0.21 3.58
C PRO A 63 9.24 0.99 3.04
N ILE A 64 9.40 2.28 2.75
CA ILE A 64 8.36 3.10 2.08
C ILE A 64 8.05 2.57 0.68
N LYS A 65 9.09 2.24 -0.11
CA LYS A 65 8.96 1.70 -1.46
C LYS A 65 8.33 0.31 -1.44
N TYR A 66 8.78 -0.55 -0.52
CA TYR A 66 8.20 -1.88 -0.29
C TYR A 66 6.70 -1.80 0.02
N ALA A 67 6.30 -0.95 0.98
CA ALA A 67 4.92 -0.78 1.37
C ALA A 67 4.06 -0.18 0.24
N ALA A 68 4.57 0.81 -0.48
CA ALA A 68 3.89 1.43 -1.63
C ALA A 68 3.66 0.42 -2.77
N LEU A 69 4.67 -0.41 -3.09
CA LEU A 69 4.55 -1.45 -4.11
C LEU A 69 3.59 -2.57 -3.70
N ALA A 70 3.63 -2.99 -2.42
CA ALA A 70 2.68 -3.97 -1.90
C ALA A 70 1.23 -3.48 -2.02
N HIS A 71 1.00 -2.20 -1.72
CA HIS A 71 -0.28 -1.55 -1.93
C HIS A 71 -0.67 -1.54 -3.41
N TYR A 72 0.18 -0.98 -4.27
CA TYR A 72 -0.11 -0.78 -5.68
C TYR A 72 -0.42 -2.11 -6.40
N LYS A 73 0.44 -3.12 -6.22
CA LYS A 73 0.25 -4.44 -6.84
C LYS A 73 -1.09 -5.07 -6.47
N LEU A 74 -1.53 -4.95 -5.22
CA LEU A 74 -2.84 -5.46 -4.80
C LEU A 74 -4.01 -4.67 -5.42
N VAL A 75 -3.88 -3.34 -5.54
CA VAL A 75 -4.88 -2.50 -6.22
C VAL A 75 -4.97 -2.84 -7.72
N TYR A 76 -3.82 -3.07 -8.36
CA TYR A 76 -3.70 -3.40 -9.78
C TYR A 76 -4.33 -4.76 -10.11
N ILE A 77 -3.95 -5.83 -9.39
CA ILE A 77 -4.53 -7.19 -9.56
C ILE A 77 -6.04 -7.18 -9.31
N HIS A 78 -6.47 -6.33 -8.38
CA HIS A 78 -7.87 -6.10 -8.09
C HIS A 78 -8.66 -7.36 -7.73
N PRO A 79 -8.20 -8.16 -6.75
CA PRO A 79 -8.69 -9.52 -6.57
C PRO A 79 -10.12 -9.61 -6.01
N PHE A 80 -10.70 -8.51 -5.51
CA PHE A 80 -11.98 -8.48 -4.81
C PHE A 80 -12.97 -7.51 -5.46
N CYS A 81 -14.26 -7.83 -5.43
CA CYS A 81 -15.34 -6.97 -5.95
C CYS A 81 -15.40 -5.62 -5.23
N ASP A 82 -15.39 -5.66 -3.90
CA ASP A 82 -15.30 -4.49 -3.01
C ASP A 82 -14.14 -4.70 -2.00
N GLY A 83 -13.86 -3.72 -1.14
CA GLY A 83 -12.91 -3.88 -0.04
C GLY A 83 -11.44 -3.77 -0.42
N LYS A 84 -11.10 -3.85 -1.72
CA LYS A 84 -9.73 -3.75 -2.25
C LYS A 84 -8.93 -2.57 -1.70
N GLY A 85 -9.45 -1.35 -1.75
CA GLY A 85 -8.70 -0.16 -1.33
C GLY A 85 -8.46 -0.14 0.19
N ARG A 86 -9.44 -0.61 0.98
CA ARG A 86 -9.31 -0.75 2.43
C ARG A 86 -8.27 -1.81 2.78
N THR A 87 -8.32 -2.95 2.08
CA THR A 87 -7.37 -4.06 2.24
C THR A 87 -5.95 -3.63 1.83
N SER A 88 -5.77 -2.96 0.70
CA SER A 88 -4.45 -2.47 0.26
C SER A 88 -3.86 -1.45 1.22
N ARG A 89 -4.66 -0.51 1.76
CA ARG A 89 -4.18 0.43 2.79
C ARG A 89 -3.80 -0.25 4.09
N LEU A 90 -4.59 -1.23 4.55
CA LEU A 90 -4.22 -2.03 5.72
C LEU A 90 -2.93 -2.82 5.46
N LEU A 91 -2.74 -3.36 4.25
CA LEU A 91 -1.53 -4.10 3.91
C LEU A 91 -0.30 -3.19 3.93
N MET A 92 -0.42 -1.99 3.34
CA MET A 92 0.61 -0.95 3.40
C MET A 92 0.98 -0.61 4.85
N ALA A 93 -0.02 -0.38 5.70
CA ALA A 93 0.18 -0.08 7.12
C ALA A 93 0.92 -1.22 7.84
N LEU A 94 0.54 -2.47 7.58
CA LEU A 94 1.23 -3.64 8.15
C LEU A 94 2.68 -3.76 7.65
N CYS A 95 2.94 -3.48 6.37
CA CYS A 95 4.30 -3.46 5.84
C CYS A 95 5.17 -2.38 6.50
N LEU A 96 4.64 -1.18 6.71
CA LEU A 96 5.36 -0.10 7.42
C LEU A 96 5.63 -0.48 8.87
N LEU A 97 4.61 -0.96 9.59
CA LEU A 97 4.71 -1.34 11.00
C LEU A 97 5.75 -2.46 11.22
N LYS A 98 5.79 -3.46 10.34
CA LYS A 98 6.77 -4.57 10.41
C LYS A 98 8.21 -4.13 10.15
N ASN A 99 8.42 -2.95 9.58
CA ASN A 99 9.73 -2.38 9.30
C ASN A 99 10.05 -1.19 10.22
N ASP A 100 9.34 -1.05 11.35
CA ASP A 100 9.53 0.02 12.34
C ASP A 100 9.26 1.45 11.81
N TYR A 101 8.44 1.58 10.76
CA TYR A 101 7.96 2.87 10.28
C TYR A 101 6.59 3.22 10.88
N PRO A 102 6.29 4.52 11.08
CA PRO A 102 4.98 4.92 11.54
C PRO A 102 3.90 4.52 10.53
N ILE A 103 2.72 4.19 11.05
CA ILE A 103 1.58 3.83 10.20
C ILE A 103 1.09 5.08 9.47
N LEU A 104 1.13 5.03 8.14
CA LEU A 104 0.60 6.08 7.30
C LEU A 104 -0.92 5.90 7.14
N VAL A 105 -1.70 6.70 7.86
CA VAL A 105 -3.17 6.77 7.69
C VAL A 105 -3.49 7.75 6.57
N PHE A 106 -3.71 7.20 5.37
CA PHE A 106 -3.95 8.00 4.18
C PHE A 106 -5.43 8.44 4.10
N ASN A 107 -5.72 9.73 4.35
CA ASN A 107 -7.06 10.30 4.15
C ASN A 107 -7.07 11.77 3.69
N THR A 108 -5.94 12.45 3.73
CA THR A 108 -5.83 13.91 3.54
C THR A 108 -5.72 14.34 2.09
N ASN A 109 -5.19 13.50 1.19
CA ASN A 109 -4.96 13.86 -0.21
C ASN A 109 -5.49 12.79 -1.19
N ARG A 110 -6.82 12.65 -1.21
CA ARG A 110 -7.50 11.65 -2.04
C ARG A 110 -7.25 11.85 -3.54
N GLU A 111 -7.24 13.10 -3.99
CA GLU A 111 -7.00 13.47 -5.40
C GLU A 111 -5.63 12.99 -5.86
N ALA A 112 -4.55 13.44 -5.21
CA ALA A 112 -3.20 13.02 -5.59
C ALA A 112 -2.99 11.49 -5.51
N TYR A 113 -3.72 10.80 -4.63
CA TYR A 113 -3.69 9.34 -4.57
C TYR A 113 -4.29 8.69 -5.81
N TYR A 114 -5.48 9.13 -6.24
CA TYR A 114 -6.13 8.56 -7.43
C TYR A 114 -5.37 8.97 -8.70
N ASP A 115 -4.95 10.22 -8.82
CA ASP A 115 -4.13 10.71 -9.94
C ASP A 115 -2.84 9.90 -10.10
N ALA A 116 -2.19 9.57 -8.98
CA ALA A 116 -0.98 8.77 -9.01
C ALA A 116 -1.25 7.31 -9.38
N LEU A 117 -2.37 6.73 -8.95
CA LEU A 117 -2.76 5.39 -9.39
C LEU A 117 -3.06 5.33 -10.88
N GLU A 118 -3.73 6.34 -11.43
CA GLU A 118 -4.07 6.43 -12.85
C GLU A 118 -2.84 6.58 -13.75
N GLN A 119 -1.81 7.27 -13.26
CA GLN A 119 -0.52 7.38 -13.96
C GLN A 119 0.33 6.11 -13.90
N CYS A 120 -0.02 5.16 -13.03
CA CYS A 120 0.75 3.93 -12.87
C CYS A 120 0.21 2.80 -13.75
N ASN A 121 1.12 1.91 -14.15
CA ASN A 121 0.80 0.62 -14.76
C ASN A 121 1.72 -0.48 -14.18
N GLU A 122 1.71 -1.66 -14.78
CA GLU A 122 2.51 -2.80 -14.34
C GLU A 122 4.01 -2.47 -14.25
N ASP A 123 4.54 -1.73 -15.22
CA ASP A 123 5.96 -1.40 -15.36
C ASP A 123 6.35 -0.05 -14.75
N TYR A 124 5.38 0.85 -14.57
CA TYR A 124 5.61 2.20 -14.10
C TYR A 124 4.78 2.51 -12.85
N THR A 125 5.44 2.48 -11.68
CA THR A 125 4.78 2.65 -10.37
C THR A 125 5.29 3.88 -9.59
N LEU A 126 6.20 4.62 -10.21
CA LEU A 126 6.92 5.73 -9.58
C LEU A 126 6.02 6.88 -9.10
N PRO A 127 4.97 7.29 -9.84
CA PRO A 127 4.05 8.33 -9.37
C PRO A 127 3.44 8.00 -8.00
N PHE A 128 2.97 6.76 -7.83
CA PHE A 128 2.37 6.30 -6.58
C PHE A 128 3.39 6.22 -5.44
N ILE A 129 4.59 5.68 -5.71
CA ILE A 129 5.67 5.63 -4.71
C ILE A 129 6.01 7.03 -4.19
N ARG A 130 6.08 8.03 -5.08
CA ARG A 130 6.38 9.43 -4.72
C ARG A 130 5.28 10.05 -3.86
N VAL A 131 4.00 9.77 -4.15
CA VAL A 131 2.90 10.24 -3.30
C VAL A 131 2.99 9.66 -1.90
N ILE A 132 3.24 8.35 -1.77
CA ILE A 132 3.40 7.71 -0.45
C ILE A 132 4.63 8.27 0.29
N GLY A 133 5.74 8.50 -0.42
CA GLY A 133 6.93 9.14 0.14
C GLY A 133 6.67 10.53 0.70
N ARG A 134 5.95 11.39 -0.04
CA ARG A 134 5.57 12.74 0.40
C ARG A 134 4.61 12.76 1.58
N GLU A 135 3.66 11.83 1.64
CA GLU A 135 2.77 11.75 2.81
C GLU A 135 3.49 11.20 4.04
N MET A 136 4.47 10.30 3.85
CA MET A 136 5.35 9.87 4.94
C MET A 136 6.24 11.02 5.44
N GLU A 137 6.79 11.84 4.54
CA GLU A 137 7.54 13.06 4.89
C GLU A 137 6.74 13.94 5.85
N LYS A 138 5.54 14.35 5.42
CA LYS A 138 4.66 15.20 6.22
C LYS A 138 4.35 14.60 7.59
N LEU A 139 4.12 13.29 7.65
CA LEU A 139 3.86 12.60 8.89
C LEU A 139 5.07 12.65 9.83
N LEU A 140 6.28 12.42 9.31
CA LEU A 140 7.51 12.50 10.10
C LEU A 140 7.77 13.94 10.58
N ASP A 141 7.51 14.95 9.76
CA ASP A 141 7.63 16.36 10.16
C ASP A 141 6.69 16.71 11.32
N ILE A 142 5.47 16.17 11.32
CA ILE A 142 4.53 16.33 12.43
C ILE A 142 5.08 15.68 13.71
N PHE A 143 5.58 14.44 13.63
CA PHE A 143 6.19 13.76 14.79
C PHE A 143 7.38 14.53 15.35
N ILE A 144 8.21 15.11 14.48
CA ILE A 144 9.37 15.91 14.85
C ILE A 144 8.93 17.21 15.54
N SER A 145 8.01 17.95 14.91
CA SER A 145 7.57 19.27 15.39
C SER A 145 6.79 19.20 16.71
N ALA A 146 6.10 18.10 16.97
CA ALA A 146 5.36 17.86 18.21
C ALA A 146 6.27 17.66 19.45
N LYS A 147 7.61 17.75 19.32
CA LYS A 147 8.59 17.54 20.41
C LYS A 147 8.27 16.29 21.23
N VAL A 148 7.85 15.20 20.59
CA VAL A 148 7.55 13.96 21.29
C VAL A 148 8.83 13.53 22.02
N GLU A 149 8.85 13.67 23.35
CA GLU A 149 10.06 13.72 24.18
C GLU A 149 10.93 12.44 24.11
N ASN A 150 10.39 11.33 23.57
CA ASN A 150 11.12 10.08 23.31
C ASN A 150 11.87 10.04 21.94
N PHE A 151 11.97 11.16 21.22
CA PHE A 151 12.60 11.25 19.90
C PHE A 151 13.78 12.27 19.85
N SER A 152 14.52 12.44 20.95
CA SER A 152 15.58 13.45 21.06
C SER A 152 16.84 13.20 20.19
N ARG A 153 17.23 14.24 19.43
CA ARG A 153 18.51 14.56 18.74
C ARG A 153 19.23 13.51 17.87
N LEU A 154 19.33 12.23 18.24
CA LEU A 154 19.92 11.20 17.35
C LEU A 154 19.06 10.93 16.10
N LYS A 155 17.77 11.27 16.15
CA LYS A 155 16.81 10.89 15.11
C LYS A 155 16.75 11.81 13.89
N TYR A 156 17.20 13.07 13.97
CA TYR A 156 17.28 13.91 12.77
C TYR A 156 18.27 13.34 11.75
N ALA A 157 19.42 12.86 12.22
CA ALA A 157 20.39 12.20 11.36
C ALA A 157 19.82 10.89 10.79
N VAL A 158 19.11 10.08 11.59
CA VAL A 158 18.49 8.83 11.12
C VAL A 158 17.38 9.10 10.10
N ILE A 159 16.51 10.07 10.34
CA ILE A 159 15.45 10.47 9.41
C ILE A 159 16.05 11.09 8.15
N LEU A 160 17.05 11.97 8.25
CA LEU A 160 17.78 12.52 7.10
C LEU A 160 18.50 11.43 6.30
N LEU A 161 19.08 10.42 6.95
CA LEU A 161 19.72 9.30 6.26
C LEU A 161 18.69 8.37 5.61
N MET A 162 17.56 8.10 6.27
CA MET A 162 16.42 7.39 5.68
C MET A 162 15.83 8.17 4.50
N TRP A 163 15.85 9.50 4.60
CA TRP A 163 15.36 10.46 3.62
C TRP A 163 16.23 10.49 2.36
N GLU A 164 17.52 10.77 2.50
CA GLU A 164 18.48 10.78 1.39
C GLU A 164 18.54 9.41 0.71
N ARG A 165 18.45 8.33 1.50
CA ARG A 165 18.40 6.98 0.96
C ARG A 165 17.13 6.69 0.18
N PHE A 166 15.95 7.14 0.63
CA PHE A 166 14.73 6.92 -0.12
C PHE A 166 14.73 7.69 -1.45
N TRP A 167 15.05 8.99 -1.42
CA TRP A 167 14.99 9.85 -2.61
C TRP A 167 16.12 9.62 -3.61
N SER A 168 17.22 8.97 -3.20
CA SER A 168 18.21 8.48 -4.16
C SER A 168 17.76 7.24 -4.94
N GLU A 169 16.69 6.56 -4.50
CA GLU A 169 16.16 5.33 -5.11
C GLU A 169 14.87 5.54 -5.96
N VAL A 170 14.39 6.79 -6.13
CA VAL A 170 13.12 7.17 -6.81
C VAL A 170 13.23 8.48 -7.59
#